data_AF-A0ABD1UEZ5-F1
#
_entry.id   AF-A0ABD1UEZ5-F1
#
_cell.length_a   1.000
_cell.length_b   1.000
_cell.length_c   1.000
_cell.angle_alpha   90.00
_cell.angle_beta   90.00
_cell.angle_gamma   90.00
#
_symmetry.space_group_name_H-M   'P 1'
#
loop_
_entity.id
_entity.type
_entity.pdbx_description
1 polymer ?
#
loop_
_entity_poly.entity_id
_entity_poly.type
_entity_poly.pdbx_seq_one_letter_code
_entity_poly.pdbx_strand_id
1 'polypeptide(L)'
;MARRLFTCFGAKGSSSHPKSDNSYENTTSDVAVEEQRRGGPVVVELFSSQGCATSPEAELLFSRLGRGDFNLEVPVILLAYHVDYWDYMGWKDPFGSSQWTVRQKAYIEALNLDTMFTPQFVVQGRAQCVGNDQDALLSCIASAPRFPAPAFQATFEKATPESLQVSLKGALRAKGDQQGCQCHGCTIPKWFSDKLSKGSEQRPRPDQ
;
A
#
# COMPACT_ATOMS: atom_id res chain seq x y z
N MET A 1 -37.90 -67.92 5.06
CA MET A 1 -39.22 -67.50 4.52
C MET A 1 -38.94 -66.38 3.50
N ALA A 2 -38.91 -66.66 2.18
CA ALA A 2 -40.01 -66.46 1.20
C ALA A 2 -40.45 -64.98 1.14
N ARG A 3 -40.49 -64.21 0.02
CA ARG A 3 -40.61 -64.42 -1.45
C ARG A 3 -40.25 -63.06 -2.14
N ARG A 4 -39.49 -63.00 -3.26
CA ARG A 4 -39.90 -62.86 -4.70
C ARG A 4 -40.65 -61.52 -5.01
N LEU A 5 -40.50 -60.76 -6.11
CA LEU A 5 -39.96 -60.94 -7.47
C LEU A 5 -40.12 -59.63 -8.31
N PHE A 6 -39.45 -59.57 -9.50
CA PHE A 6 -39.72 -58.78 -10.74
C PHE A 6 -39.30 -57.29 -10.79
N THR A 7 -38.72 -56.73 -11.87
CA THR A 7 -38.48 -57.14 -13.27
C THR A 7 -37.42 -56.24 -13.92
N CYS A 8 -36.68 -56.78 -14.89
CA CYS A 8 -35.85 -56.03 -15.85
C CYS A 8 -36.68 -55.42 -16.99
N PHE A 9 -36.26 -54.27 -17.53
CA PHE A 9 -36.45 -53.88 -18.94
C PHE A 9 -35.20 -53.12 -19.40
N GLY A 10 -34.57 -53.59 -20.48
CA GLY A 10 -33.35 -53.00 -21.04
C GLY A 10 -33.59 -52.17 -22.29
N ALA A 11 -32.55 -51.46 -22.76
CA ALA A 11 -32.24 -51.24 -24.18
C ALA A 11 -30.86 -50.57 -24.35
N LYS A 12 -30.28 -50.79 -25.54
CA LYS A 12 -28.93 -50.50 -26.04
C LYS A 12 -28.57 -49.00 -26.14
N GLY A 13 -27.29 -48.72 -25.90
CA GLY A 13 -26.37 -48.11 -26.88
C GLY A 13 -26.39 -46.59 -27.08
N SER A 14 -25.28 -45.93 -26.78
CA SER A 14 -24.52 -45.07 -27.72
C SER A 14 -23.29 -44.49 -27.03
N SER A 15 -22.17 -44.52 -27.73
CA SER A 15 -20.91 -43.86 -27.41
C SER A 15 -21.03 -42.33 -27.50
N SER A 16 -20.48 -41.61 -26.51
CA SER A 16 -19.94 -40.26 -26.72
C SER A 16 -18.89 -39.91 -25.66
N HIS A 17 -17.62 -39.84 -26.06
CA HIS A 17 -16.61 -38.98 -25.42
C HIS A 17 -16.87 -37.51 -25.80
N PRO A 18 -16.21 -36.51 -25.20
CA PRO A 18 -15.82 -36.31 -23.79
C PRO A 18 -16.31 -34.91 -23.30
N LYS A 19 -16.29 -34.62 -22.00
CA LYS A 19 -16.13 -33.23 -21.54
C LYS A 19 -15.13 -33.19 -20.40
N SER A 20 -13.99 -32.59 -20.71
CA SER A 20 -12.99 -32.14 -19.75
C SER A 20 -13.64 -31.09 -18.85
N ASP A 21 -13.80 -31.41 -17.57
CA ASP A 21 -14.11 -30.40 -16.56
C ASP A 21 -12.90 -29.48 -16.43
N ASN A 22 -13.03 -28.26 -16.96
CA ASN A 22 -12.06 -27.20 -16.86
C ASN A 22 -12.19 -26.55 -15.48
N SER A 23 -11.73 -27.23 -14.43
CA SER A 23 -11.83 -26.79 -13.03
C SER A 23 -10.62 -25.98 -12.54
N TYR A 24 -9.79 -25.46 -13.46
CA TYR A 24 -8.49 -24.85 -13.11
C TYR A 24 -8.39 -23.34 -13.44
N GLU A 25 -9.45 -22.70 -13.96
CA GLU A 25 -9.43 -21.26 -14.27
C GLU A 25 -10.16 -20.39 -13.23
N ASN A 26 -10.99 -20.98 -12.35
CA ASN A 26 -11.83 -20.21 -11.43
C ASN A 26 -11.14 -19.85 -10.09
N THR A 27 -10.07 -20.57 -9.72
CA THR A 27 -9.38 -20.35 -8.44
C THR A 27 -8.63 -19.01 -8.40
N THR A 28 -8.12 -18.53 -9.53
CA THR A 28 -7.31 -17.30 -9.59
C THR A 28 -8.17 -16.04 -9.52
N SER A 29 -9.37 -16.08 -10.10
CA SER A 29 -10.33 -14.96 -10.04
C SER A 29 -10.95 -14.80 -8.66
N ASP A 30 -11.20 -15.90 -7.95
CA ASP A 30 -11.80 -15.86 -6.61
C ASP A 30 -10.82 -15.33 -5.56
N VAL A 31 -9.51 -15.65 -5.67
CA VAL A 31 -8.47 -15.12 -4.78
C VAL A 31 -8.27 -13.61 -4.97
N ALA A 32 -8.27 -13.13 -6.22
CA ALA A 32 -8.14 -11.69 -6.50
C ALA A 32 -9.34 -10.88 -5.98
N VAL A 33 -10.55 -11.46 -6.02
CA VAL A 33 -11.77 -10.81 -5.48
C VAL A 33 -11.80 -10.85 -3.95
N GLU A 34 -11.33 -11.93 -3.31
CA GLU A 34 -11.14 -12.03 -1.86
C GLU A 34 -10.07 -11.07 -1.33
N GLU A 35 -8.91 -10.96 -2.01
CA GLU A 35 -7.86 -9.98 -1.69
C GLU A 35 -8.35 -8.54 -1.87
N GLN A 36 -9.16 -8.27 -2.89
CA GLN A 36 -9.78 -6.95 -3.07
C GLN A 36 -10.81 -6.61 -1.98
N ARG A 37 -11.40 -7.63 -1.34
CA ARG A 37 -12.32 -7.48 -0.19
C ARG A 37 -11.59 -7.30 1.13
N ARG A 38 -10.36 -7.81 1.25
CA ARG A 38 -9.49 -7.53 2.39
C ARG A 38 -8.92 -6.13 2.18
N GLY A 39 -9.36 -5.17 3.00
CA GLY A 39 -8.83 -3.80 2.96
C GLY A 39 -7.30 -3.80 2.91
N GLY A 40 -6.74 -2.89 2.11
CA GLY A 40 -5.32 -2.85 1.76
C GLY A 40 -4.38 -2.64 2.95
N PRO A 41 -3.06 -2.68 2.70
CA PRO A 41 -2.06 -2.58 3.76
C PRO A 41 -2.11 -1.23 4.48
N VAL A 42 -1.68 -1.25 5.74
CA VAL A 42 -1.52 -0.06 6.58
C VAL A 42 -0.08 0.44 6.43
N VAL A 43 0.09 1.67 5.95
CA VAL A 43 1.41 2.32 5.91
C VAL A 43 1.74 2.89 7.29
N VAL A 44 2.93 2.56 7.79
CA VAL A 44 3.49 3.06 9.04
C VAL A 44 4.83 3.70 8.73
N GLU A 45 4.93 4.99 9.04
CA GLU A 45 6.12 5.81 8.81
C GLU A 45 6.77 6.15 10.14
N LEU A 46 8.05 5.84 10.30
CA LEU A 46 8.87 6.24 11.45
C LEU A 46 9.73 7.44 11.08
N PHE A 47 9.64 8.52 11.86
CA PHE A 47 10.59 9.62 11.85
C PHE A 47 11.55 9.45 13.03
N SER A 48 12.83 9.27 12.72
CA SER A 48 13.91 8.99 13.67
C SER A 48 15.13 9.88 13.41
N SER A 49 16.11 9.83 14.31
CA SER A 49 17.45 10.40 14.10
C SER A 49 18.43 9.75 15.07
N GLN A 50 19.65 9.45 14.61
CA GLN A 50 20.74 8.98 15.45
C GLN A 50 21.15 10.01 16.52
N GLY A 51 20.88 11.30 16.30
CA GLY A 51 21.15 12.35 17.28
C GLY A 51 20.17 12.38 18.45
N CYS A 52 19.08 11.62 18.39
CA CYS A 52 18.05 11.57 19.42
C CYS A 52 18.21 10.31 20.28
N ALA A 53 18.37 10.50 21.61
CA ALA A 53 18.67 9.42 22.54
C ALA A 53 17.58 8.34 22.67
N THR A 54 16.32 8.71 22.44
CA THR A 54 15.16 7.81 22.55
C THR A 54 14.82 7.09 21.24
N SER A 55 15.39 7.52 20.11
CA SER A 55 15.20 6.90 18.79
C SER A 55 15.56 5.40 18.71
N PRO A 56 16.64 4.90 19.34
CA PRO A 56 17.00 3.49 19.24
C PRO A 56 15.90 2.55 19.73
N GLU A 57 15.14 2.93 20.75
CA GLU A 57 14.02 2.13 21.26
C GLU A 57 12.88 2.02 20.23
N ALA A 58 12.55 3.13 19.58
CA ALA A 58 11.54 3.17 18.52
C ALA A 58 11.96 2.38 17.27
N GLU A 59 13.23 2.45 16.88
CA GLU A 59 13.76 1.67 15.75
C GLU A 59 13.77 0.16 16.03
N LEU A 60 14.04 -0.25 17.27
CA LEU A 60 13.89 -1.64 17.69
C LEU A 60 12.44 -2.09 17.62
N LEU A 61 11.50 -1.29 18.13
CA LEU A 61 10.07 -1.56 18.02
C LEU A 61 9.63 -1.69 16.55
N PHE A 62 10.09 -0.78 15.69
CA PHE A 62 9.80 -0.78 14.26
C PHE A 62 10.39 -2.00 13.55
N SER A 63 11.59 -2.42 13.93
CA SER A 63 12.23 -3.64 13.41
C SER A 63 11.44 -4.89 13.81
N ARG A 64 10.96 -4.97 15.06
CA ARG A 64 10.10 -6.06 15.54
C ARG A 64 8.78 -6.12 14.77
N LEU A 65 8.21 -4.95 14.46
CA LEU A 65 7.03 -4.84 13.60
C LEU A 65 7.28 -5.42 12.21
N GLY A 66 8.43 -5.11 11.60
CA GLY A 66 8.81 -5.62 10.28
C GLY A 66 9.10 -7.11 10.22
N ARG A 67 9.57 -7.70 11.34
CA ARG A 67 9.73 -9.16 11.47
C ARG A 67 8.42 -9.90 11.70
N GLY A 68 7.33 -9.18 12.02
CA GLY A 68 6.04 -9.78 12.31
C GLY A 68 5.88 -10.30 13.74
N ASP A 69 6.68 -9.81 14.70
CA ASP A 69 6.66 -10.26 16.11
C ASP A 69 5.30 -10.06 16.81
N PHE A 70 4.42 -9.21 16.25
CA PHE A 70 3.14 -8.81 16.85
C PHE A 70 1.91 -9.52 16.25
N ASN A 71 2.09 -10.47 15.32
CA ASN A 71 1.01 -11.24 14.68
C ASN A 71 -0.19 -10.37 14.25
N LEU A 72 0.09 -9.26 13.56
CA LEU A 72 -0.96 -8.37 13.08
C LEU A 72 -1.87 -9.09 12.08
N GLU A 73 -3.18 -8.88 12.21
CA GLU A 73 -4.18 -9.40 11.27
C GLU A 73 -4.14 -8.68 9.91
N VAL A 74 -3.43 -7.55 9.83
CA VAL A 74 -3.36 -6.68 8.66
C VAL A 74 -1.92 -6.59 8.13
N PRO A 75 -1.74 -6.57 6.79
CA PRO A 75 -0.43 -6.32 6.23
C PRO A 75 -0.01 -4.87 6.49
N VAL A 76 1.26 -4.68 6.86
CA VAL A 76 1.85 -3.36 7.13
C VAL A 76 2.96 -3.05 6.14
N ILE A 77 3.04 -1.79 5.71
CA ILE A 77 4.16 -1.26 4.93
C ILE A 77 4.93 -0.32 5.84
N LEU A 78 6.21 -0.62 6.05
CA LEU A 78 7.07 0.10 6.97
C LEU A 78 8.06 0.99 6.21
N LEU A 79 8.05 2.29 6.50
CA LEU A 79 8.98 3.27 5.95
C LEU A 79 9.69 4.01 7.10
N ALA A 80 11.03 4.00 7.12
CA ALA A 80 11.82 4.74 8.08
C ALA A 80 12.47 5.96 7.43
N TYR A 81 12.39 7.09 8.11
CA TYR A 81 12.87 8.39 7.64
C TYR A 81 13.73 9.05 8.73
N HIS A 82 14.97 9.34 8.40
CA HIS A 82 15.89 10.02 9.30
C HIS A 82 15.85 11.54 9.07
N VAL A 83 15.49 12.30 10.09
CA VAL A 83 15.44 13.76 10.02
C VAL A 83 16.81 14.36 10.31
N ASP A 84 17.10 15.49 9.68
CA ASP A 84 18.42 16.15 9.75
C ASP A 84 18.49 17.28 10.79
N TYR A 85 17.37 17.67 11.40
CA TYR A 85 17.38 18.80 12.34
C TYR A 85 18.07 18.49 13.66
N TRP A 86 18.54 17.27 13.94
CA TRP A 86 19.40 16.98 15.10
C TRP A 86 20.90 17.17 14.81
N ASP A 87 21.28 17.34 13.54
CA ASP A 87 22.69 17.41 13.12
C ASP A 87 23.44 18.60 13.77
N TYR A 88 22.70 19.63 14.22
CA TYR A 88 23.30 20.76 14.95
C TYR A 88 23.94 20.37 16.28
N MET A 89 23.61 19.20 16.84
CA MET A 89 24.19 18.70 18.09
C MET A 89 25.62 18.17 17.94
N GLY A 90 26.18 18.21 16.73
CA GLY A 90 27.58 17.88 16.46
C GLY A 90 27.80 16.45 15.91
N TRP A 91 26.76 15.61 15.94
CA TRP A 91 26.72 14.34 15.20
C TRP A 91 25.81 14.48 13.99
N LYS A 92 26.37 14.34 12.79
CA LYS A 92 25.61 14.34 11.55
C LYS A 92 25.13 12.93 11.23
N ASP A 93 23.81 12.74 11.20
CA ASP A 93 23.23 11.44 10.84
C ASP A 93 23.45 11.15 9.34
N PRO A 94 24.18 10.07 8.96
CA PRO A 94 24.41 9.76 7.55
C PRO A 94 23.14 9.38 6.78
N PHE A 95 22.06 8.99 7.48
CA PHE A 95 20.77 8.70 6.88
C PHE A 95 19.84 9.92 6.88
N GLY A 96 20.23 10.98 7.58
CA GLY A 96 19.48 12.24 7.71
C GLY A 96 19.29 12.96 6.37
N SER A 97 18.07 13.46 6.12
CA SER A 97 17.78 14.29 4.96
C SER A 97 16.75 15.36 5.25
N SER A 98 16.98 16.57 4.75
CA SER A 98 16.05 17.71 4.86
C SER A 98 14.69 17.41 4.22
N GLN A 99 14.64 16.54 3.22
CA GLN A 99 13.37 16.12 2.60
C GLN A 99 12.47 15.38 3.58
N TRP A 100 13.05 14.62 4.52
CA TRP A 100 12.33 13.90 5.56
C TRP A 100 11.86 14.83 6.67
N THR A 101 12.66 15.84 7.02
CA THR A 101 12.25 16.93 7.90
C THR A 101 11.06 17.70 7.33
N VAL A 102 11.09 18.03 6.03
CA VAL A 102 9.96 18.69 5.34
C VAL A 102 8.71 17.79 5.33
N ARG A 103 8.88 16.49 5.09
CA ARG A 103 7.78 15.52 5.15
C ARG A 103 7.14 15.46 6.55
N GLN A 104 7.96 15.41 7.60
CA GLN A 104 7.46 15.43 8.97
C GLN A 104 6.70 16.73 9.27
N LYS A 105 7.26 17.87 8.86
CA LYS A 105 6.62 19.18 9.03
C LYS A 105 5.23 19.22 8.37
N ALA A 106 5.10 18.65 7.17
CA ALA A 106 3.81 18.56 6.51
C ALA A 106 2.78 17.75 7.33
N TYR A 107 3.21 16.71 8.04
CA TYR A 107 2.33 15.97 8.95
C TYR A 107 1.97 16.77 10.20
N ILE A 108 2.91 17.53 10.78
CA ILE A 108 2.60 18.43 11.91
C ILE A 108 1.50 19.41 11.53
N GLU A 109 1.60 20.02 10.34
CA GLU A 109 0.59 20.94 9.83
C GLU A 109 -0.75 20.23 9.54
N ALA A 110 -0.72 19.06 8.88
CA ALA A 110 -1.92 18.32 8.51
C ALA A 110 -2.67 17.68 9.69
N LEU A 111 -1.95 17.34 10.77
CA LEU A 111 -2.49 16.73 11.98
C LEU A 111 -2.70 17.74 13.12
N ASN A 112 -2.48 19.03 12.87
CA ASN A 112 -2.61 20.12 13.85
C ASN A 112 -1.81 19.87 15.13
N LEU A 113 -0.57 19.41 14.99
CA LEU A 113 0.34 19.17 16.10
C LEU A 113 1.16 20.43 16.42
N ASP A 114 1.53 20.62 17.67
CA ASP A 114 2.24 21.83 18.10
C ASP A 114 3.73 21.81 17.74
N THR A 115 4.36 20.63 17.74
CA THR A 115 5.82 20.51 17.60
C THR A 115 6.23 19.29 16.78
N MET A 116 7.35 19.44 16.05
CA MET A 116 8.09 18.30 15.50
C MET A 116 8.93 17.67 16.61
N PHE A 117 8.89 16.34 16.70
CA PHE A 117 9.69 15.60 17.66
C PHE A 117 10.08 14.24 17.09
N THR A 118 11.12 13.64 17.66
CA THR A 118 11.51 12.26 17.39
C THR A 118 11.65 11.49 18.71
N PRO A 119 11.40 10.19 18.71
CA PRO A 119 10.84 9.42 17.59
C PRO A 119 9.32 9.61 17.45
N GLN A 120 8.83 9.68 16.21
CA GLN A 120 7.41 9.83 15.90
C GLN A 120 6.98 8.77 14.87
N PHE A 121 5.86 8.10 15.13
CA PHE A 121 5.17 7.29 14.13
C PHE A 121 4.02 8.07 13.51
N VAL A 122 3.83 7.89 12.21
CA VAL A 122 2.63 8.31 11.48
C VAL A 122 2.01 7.09 10.81
N VAL A 123 0.73 6.84 11.08
CA VAL A 123 -0.02 5.68 10.57
C VAL A 123 -1.06 6.15 9.57
N GLN A 124 -1.02 5.59 8.36
CA GLN A 124 -1.88 5.92 7.21
C GLN A 124 -1.93 7.43 6.90
N GLY A 125 -0.93 8.22 7.31
CA GLY A 125 -0.92 9.68 7.17
C GLY A 125 -2.02 10.41 7.95
N ARG A 126 -2.69 9.75 8.91
CA ARG A 126 -3.89 10.27 9.60
C ARG A 126 -3.82 10.22 11.12
N ALA A 127 -3.05 9.29 11.66
CA ALA A 127 -2.84 9.15 13.09
C ALA A 127 -1.34 9.24 13.38
N GLN A 128 -1.00 9.67 14.58
CA GLN A 128 0.38 9.76 15.04
C GLN A 128 0.49 9.26 16.47
N CYS A 129 1.65 8.71 16.82
CA CYS A 129 1.97 8.34 18.18
C CYS A 129 3.47 8.51 18.46
N VAL A 130 3.82 8.61 19.74
CA VAL A 130 5.21 8.70 20.17
C VAL A 130 5.91 7.37 19.92
N GLY A 131 7.15 7.40 19.44
CA GLY A 131 7.89 6.22 19.01
C GLY A 131 8.17 5.17 20.08
N ASN A 132 8.04 5.54 21.36
CA ASN A 132 8.34 4.67 22.49
C ASN A 132 7.09 4.00 23.09
N ASP A 133 5.90 4.28 22.55
CA ASP A 133 4.65 3.70 23.01
C ASP A 133 4.18 2.58 22.08
N GLN A 134 4.52 1.34 22.44
CA GLN A 134 4.16 0.14 21.69
C GLN A 134 2.65 -0.04 21.60
N ASP A 135 1.93 0.15 22.71
CA ASP A 135 0.49 -0.13 22.76
C ASP A 135 -0.29 0.92 21.95
N ALA A 136 0.15 2.19 22.00
CA ALA A 136 -0.39 3.24 21.13
C ALA A 136 -0.14 2.92 19.66
N LEU A 137 1.06 2.46 19.28
CA LEU A 137 1.35 2.09 17.90
C LEU A 137 0.44 0.96 17.40
N LEU A 138 0.32 -0.12 18.18
CA LEU A 138 -0.52 -1.26 17.82
C LEU A 138 -2.01 -0.87 17.74
N SER A 139 -2.47 -0.02 18.65
CA SER A 139 -3.82 0.55 18.63
C SER A 139 -4.06 1.43 17.40
N CYS A 140 -3.10 2.29 17.03
CA CYS A 140 -3.15 3.11 15.83
C CYS A 140 -3.21 2.26 14.55
N ILE A 141 -2.44 1.17 14.48
CA ILE A 141 -2.48 0.24 13.34
C ILE A 141 -3.83 -0.48 13.27
N ALA A 142 -4.33 -0.98 14.40
CA ALA A 142 -5.60 -1.70 14.45
C ALA A 142 -6.82 -0.82 14.10
N SER A 143 -6.79 0.45 14.53
CA SER A 143 -7.85 1.43 14.25
C SER A 143 -7.69 2.15 12.91
N ALA A 144 -6.60 1.92 12.19
CA ALA A 144 -6.31 2.61 10.94
C ALA A 144 -7.39 2.32 9.89
N PRO A 145 -7.92 3.35 9.20
CA PRO A 145 -8.87 3.12 8.13
C PRO A 145 -8.19 2.35 6.99
N ARG A 146 -8.83 1.24 6.61
CA ARG A 146 -8.39 0.42 5.49
C ARG A 146 -9.15 0.81 4.25
N PHE A 147 -8.39 1.09 3.19
CA PHE A 147 -8.96 1.40 1.89
C PHE A 147 -8.77 0.18 0.99
N PRO A 148 -9.77 -0.19 0.16
CA PRO A 148 -9.55 -1.19 -0.86
C PRO A 148 -8.39 -0.72 -1.74
N ALA A 149 -7.49 -1.65 -2.07
CA ALA A 149 -6.36 -1.34 -2.93
C ALA A 149 -6.90 -0.69 -4.21
N PRO A 150 -6.38 0.49 -4.61
CA PRO A 150 -6.80 1.08 -5.86
C PRO A 150 -6.41 0.14 -6.99
N ALA A 151 -7.26 0.02 -8.02
CA ALA A 151 -7.08 -0.91 -9.13
C ALA A 151 -5.96 -0.46 -10.08
N PHE A 152 -4.73 -0.38 -9.55
CA PHE A 152 -3.50 -0.11 -10.27
C PHE A 152 -2.61 -1.34 -10.25
N GLN A 153 -2.12 -1.71 -11.43
CA GLN A 153 -1.04 -2.68 -11.60
C GLN A 153 0.27 -1.91 -11.73
N ALA A 154 1.23 -2.23 -10.86
CA ALA A 154 2.59 -1.74 -10.94
C ALA A 154 3.46 -2.79 -11.64
N THR A 155 4.16 -2.39 -12.70
CA THR A 155 5.16 -3.22 -13.37
C THR A 155 6.53 -2.62 -13.11
N PHE A 156 7.44 -3.44 -12.59
CA PHE A 156 8.81 -3.05 -12.25
C PHE A 156 9.75 -3.75 -13.22
N GLU A 157 10.52 -2.97 -13.98
CA GLU A 157 11.51 -3.47 -14.92
C GLU A 157 12.86 -2.87 -14.58
N LYS A 158 13.86 -3.73 -14.34
CA LYS A 158 15.22 -3.28 -14.11
C LYS A 158 15.87 -2.95 -15.46
N ALA A 159 15.73 -1.70 -15.89
CA ALA A 159 16.25 -1.23 -17.17
C ALA A 159 17.79 -1.25 -17.21
N THR A 160 18.44 -0.97 -16.07
CA THR A 160 19.91 -1.08 -15.91
C THR A 160 20.27 -1.54 -14.49
N PRO A 161 21.54 -1.92 -14.20
CA PRO A 161 21.98 -2.23 -12.84
C PRO A 161 21.63 -1.16 -11.79
N GLU A 162 21.55 0.11 -12.23
CA GLU A 162 21.35 1.30 -11.40
C GLU A 162 19.97 1.95 -11.56
N SER A 163 19.12 1.45 -12.47
CA SER A 163 17.81 2.05 -12.72
C SER A 163 16.67 1.03 -12.67
N LEU A 164 15.58 1.45 -12.05
CA LEU A 164 14.33 0.71 -11.97
C LEU A 164 13.24 1.53 -12.66
N GLN A 165 12.69 0.99 -13.74
CA GLN A 165 11.54 1.56 -14.41
C GLN A 165 10.26 1.03 -13.77
N VAL A 166 9.39 1.94 -13.33
CA VAL A 166 8.10 1.60 -12.71
C VAL A 166 6.98 2.13 -13.59
N SER A 167 6.12 1.24 -14.07
CA SER A 167 4.91 1.59 -14.84
C SER A 167 3.66 1.28 -14.02
N LEU A 168 2.85 2.29 -13.74
CA LEU A 168 1.58 2.15 -13.04
C LEU A 168 0.44 2.22 -14.06
N LYS A 169 -0.37 1.17 -14.19
CA LYS A 169 -1.54 1.12 -15.08
C LYS A 169 -2.80 0.85 -14.27
N GLY A 170 -3.82 1.70 -14.38
CA GLY A 170 -5.08 1.47 -13.66
C GLY A 170 -6.04 2.63 -13.72
N ALA A 171 -7.21 2.44 -13.10
CA ALA A 171 -8.27 3.43 -13.05
C ALA A 171 -8.14 4.29 -11.78
N LEU A 172 -7.90 5.59 -11.96
CA LEU A 172 -7.96 6.57 -10.87
C LEU A 172 -9.43 6.89 -10.59
N ARG A 173 -10.02 6.23 -9.59
CA ARG A 173 -11.33 6.61 -9.05
C ARG A 173 -11.12 7.60 -7.90
N ALA A 174 -10.93 8.87 -8.23
CA ALA A 174 -11.00 9.95 -7.25
C ALA A 174 -12.47 10.34 -7.07
N LYS A 175 -13.05 10.10 -5.90
CA LYS A 175 -14.28 10.81 -5.50
C LYS A 175 -13.81 12.20 -5.08
N GLY A 176 -13.96 13.17 -5.97
CA GLY A 176 -13.44 14.52 -5.80
C GLY A 176 -14.14 15.28 -4.67
N ASP A 177 -13.63 15.11 -3.46
CA ASP A 177 -13.52 16.25 -2.57
C ASP A 177 -12.28 17.02 -3.05
N GLN A 178 -12.25 18.34 -2.94
CA GLN A 178 -11.29 19.25 -3.62
C GLN A 178 -9.79 19.08 -3.22
N GLN A 179 -9.42 17.96 -2.61
CA GLN A 179 -8.09 17.59 -2.17
C GLN A 179 -7.55 16.53 -3.16
N GLY A 180 -6.72 16.95 -4.12
CA GLY A 180 -6.15 16.07 -5.13
C GLY A 180 -5.42 14.85 -4.54
N CYS A 181 -5.25 13.79 -5.34
CA CYS A 181 -4.50 12.60 -4.93
C CYS A 181 -2.99 12.80 -5.16
N GLN A 182 -2.17 12.61 -4.13
CA GLN A 182 -0.71 12.65 -4.25
C GLN A 182 -0.13 11.23 -4.25
N CYS A 183 0.54 10.85 -5.34
CA CYS A 183 1.31 9.61 -5.41
C CYS A 183 2.73 9.87 -4.90
N HIS A 184 3.05 9.42 -3.69
CA HIS A 184 4.43 9.46 -3.19
C HIS A 184 5.26 8.40 -3.93
N GLY A 185 6.20 8.86 -4.78
CA GLY A 185 7.03 7.99 -5.63
C GLY A 185 7.15 8.45 -7.09
N CYS A 186 6.34 9.41 -7.52
CA CYS A 186 6.51 10.11 -8.78
C CYS A 186 6.45 11.62 -8.54
N THR A 187 7.51 12.34 -8.87
CA THR A 187 7.37 13.75 -9.22
C THR A 187 6.54 13.79 -10.49
N ILE A 188 5.21 13.94 -10.36
CA ILE A 188 4.35 14.17 -11.53
C ILE A 188 4.64 15.61 -11.96
N PRO A 189 5.33 15.84 -13.09
CA PRO A 189 5.60 17.20 -13.53
C PRO A 189 4.26 17.89 -13.82
N LYS A 190 4.15 19.17 -13.42
CA LYS A 190 2.92 19.98 -13.46
C LYS A 190 2.14 19.90 -14.78
N TRP A 191 2.82 19.71 -15.92
CA TRP A 191 2.21 19.56 -17.24
C TRP A 191 1.37 18.28 -17.43
N PHE A 192 1.64 17.22 -16.65
CA PHE A 192 0.86 15.97 -16.70
C PHE A 192 -0.43 16.09 -15.89
N SER A 193 -0.42 16.86 -14.79
CA SER A 193 -1.63 17.21 -14.02
C SER A 193 -2.63 18.00 -14.88
N ASP A 194 -2.14 18.91 -15.73
CA ASP A 194 -2.99 19.72 -16.61
C ASP A 194 -3.65 18.88 -17.73
N LYS A 195 -3.02 17.78 -18.16
CA LYS A 195 -3.60 16.81 -19.11
C LYS A 195 -4.71 15.94 -18.50
N LEU A 196 -4.67 15.67 -17.20
CA LEU A 196 -5.74 14.94 -16.51
C LEU A 196 -6.97 15.81 -16.26
N SER A 197 -6.79 17.12 -16.06
CA SER A 197 -7.90 18.07 -15.90
C SER A 197 -8.58 18.44 -17.23
N LYS A 198 -7.87 18.39 -18.35
CA LYS A 198 -8.42 18.72 -19.66
C LYS A 198 -8.58 17.44 -20.47
N GLY A 199 -9.76 16.84 -20.36
CA GLY A 199 -10.21 15.77 -21.23
C GLY A 199 -9.88 16.08 -22.70
N SER A 200 -9.40 15.05 -23.38
CA SER A 200 -8.98 15.03 -24.78
C SER A 200 -9.94 15.78 -25.72
N GLU A 201 -9.53 16.95 -26.19
CA GLU A 201 -10.05 17.57 -27.42
C GLU A 201 -8.90 17.61 -28.44
N GLN A 202 -8.70 16.49 -29.15
CA GLN A 202 -7.87 16.47 -30.34
C GLN A 202 -8.63 17.16 -31.48
N ARG A 203 -8.35 18.45 -31.70
CA ARG A 203 -8.73 19.11 -32.96
C ARG A 203 -7.62 18.88 -33.99
N PRO A 204 -7.91 18.38 -35.20
CA PRO A 204 -6.90 18.24 -36.25
C PRO A 204 -6.42 19.62 -36.71
N ARG A 205 -5.12 19.75 -36.99
CA ARG A 205 -4.54 20.96 -37.60
C ARG A 205 -5.08 21.09 -39.04
N PRO A 206 -5.44 22.29 -39.50
CA PRO A 206 -5.61 22.51 -40.93
C PRO A 206 -4.24 22.55 -41.60
N ASP A 207 -4.14 21.90 -42.76
CA ASP A 207 -2.99 21.98 -43.64
C ASP A 207 -2.76 23.44 -44.08
N GLN A 208 -1.52 23.90 -43.90
CA GLN A 208 -0.84 24.89 -44.75
C GLN A 208 0.65 24.92 -44.41
#